data_AF-A0A935HX33-F1
#
_entry.id   AF-A0A935HX33-F1
#
_cell.length_a   1.000
_cell.length_b   1.000
_cell.length_c   1.000
_cell.angle_alpha   90.00
_cell.angle_beta   90.00
_cell.angle_gamma   90.00
#
_symmetry.space_group_name_H-M   'P 1'
#
loop_
_entity.id
_entity.type
_entity.pdbx_description
1 polymer ?
#
loop_
_entity_poly.entity_id
_entity_poly.type
_entity_poly.pdbx_seq_one_letter_code
_entity_poly.pdbx_strand_id
1 'polypeptide(L)'
;MKYFFVYILITVKTLSLTATSSAQDSVRFAVIGDYGNAGPDELAVANLVDSYSPDFIITLGDNNYDVGSAFTIDENIGQYYHSYIYPYTGTYGEGAAINKFFPSLGNHDWGTPGALPYLNYFSLPGNERYYEFVKGPVHFFVIDSDTNEYDGRDSSSAQAIWLKNALSNSSSRFNAVYFHHPPYCSGLYSGSEEIMRWPFREWGADVVLSGHEHLYERLNINGLTYFVNGLGGNLRSFFGFPVTGSQFRYAANYGAMIVNAFNDSMIFRFYNIANSLRDKYKIIPAVKTLSIKSYIEGFYNIQNSTMTADTVKIILRKTVSPYSVVDSASSIINSSGEGVFNFYEANNATEYYLVVKHRNSIETWSTAGTKFNANKMSYDFSISSAQAFGNNLTLKGNKYCIYSGDVNQDRIIDAEDLSITDNDAFINLSGYVISDVNGDNTVDAGDLSITDNNTYMSVVSIYP
;
A
#
# COMPACT_ATOMS: atom_id res chain seq x y z
N MET A 1 8.55 58.18 -44.07
CA MET A 1 7.96 57.60 -42.84
C MET A 1 7.85 56.10 -43.04
N LYS A 2 8.73 55.31 -42.42
CA LYS A 2 8.72 53.84 -42.47
C LYS A 2 7.90 53.34 -41.28
N TYR A 3 6.83 52.60 -41.52
CA TYR A 3 6.11 51.87 -40.47
C TYR A 3 6.70 50.46 -40.37
N PHE A 4 7.27 50.15 -39.20
CA PHE A 4 7.70 48.80 -38.82
C PHE A 4 6.47 48.04 -38.31
N PHE A 5 6.09 46.94 -38.96
CA PHE A 5 5.18 45.96 -38.38
C PHE A 5 6.02 44.90 -37.65
N VAL A 6 5.90 44.85 -36.33
CA VAL A 6 6.44 43.76 -35.50
C VAL A 6 5.38 42.66 -35.47
N TYR A 7 5.66 41.52 -36.12
CA TYR A 7 4.89 40.30 -35.92
C TYR A 7 5.41 39.59 -34.68
N ILE A 8 4.61 39.60 -33.60
CA ILE A 8 4.87 38.75 -32.43
C ILE A 8 4.34 37.35 -32.78
N LEU A 9 5.25 36.41 -33.03
CA LEU A 9 4.92 34.98 -33.07
C LEU A 9 4.65 34.52 -31.63
N ILE A 10 3.37 34.30 -31.29
CA ILE A 10 2.98 33.61 -30.07
C ILE A 10 3.01 32.11 -30.38
N THR A 11 4.08 31.43 -29.96
CA THR A 11 4.15 29.97 -30.00
C THR A 11 3.23 29.42 -28.90
N VAL A 12 2.04 28.94 -29.28
CA VAL A 12 1.17 28.19 -28.36
C VAL A 12 1.81 26.83 -28.14
N LYS A 13 2.54 26.68 -27.03
CA LYS A 13 3.04 25.39 -26.57
C LYS A 13 1.82 24.60 -26.07
N THR A 14 1.28 23.70 -26.90
CA THR A 14 0.31 22.71 -26.45
C THR A 14 0.97 21.84 -25.40
N LEU A 15 0.63 22.05 -24.12
CA LEU A 15 0.91 21.06 -23.08
C LEU A 15 0.07 19.82 -23.39
N SER A 16 0.72 18.76 -23.87
CA SER A 16 0.14 17.43 -23.76
C SER A 16 0.12 17.07 -22.28
N LEU A 17 -1.05 17.15 -21.65
CA LEU A 17 -1.32 16.42 -20.43
C LEU A 17 -1.18 14.93 -20.78
N THR A 18 -0.02 14.34 -20.47
CA THR A 18 0.06 12.90 -20.26
C THR A 18 -0.87 12.59 -19.10
N ALA A 19 -2.06 12.10 -19.42
CA ALA A 19 -2.87 11.39 -18.46
C ALA A 19 -1.99 10.26 -17.90
N THR A 20 -1.62 10.37 -16.63
CA THR A 20 -1.12 9.23 -15.87
C THR A 20 -2.14 8.11 -16.09
N SER A 21 -1.70 7.00 -16.68
CA SER A 21 -2.55 5.83 -16.85
C SER A 21 -3.23 5.56 -15.52
N SER A 22 -4.56 5.47 -15.49
CA SER A 22 -5.25 4.93 -14.33
C SER A 22 -4.54 3.63 -13.97
N ALA A 23 -3.93 3.56 -12.79
CA ALA A 23 -3.33 2.33 -12.31
C ALA A 23 -4.37 1.23 -12.51
N GLN A 24 -4.02 0.17 -13.24
CA GLN A 24 -4.92 -0.94 -13.48
C GLN A 24 -5.41 -1.43 -12.10
N ASP A 25 -6.73 -1.40 -11.84
CA ASP A 25 -7.31 -1.72 -10.52
C ASP A 25 -7.04 -3.16 -10.06
N SER A 26 -6.48 -3.98 -10.96
CA SER A 26 -5.96 -5.30 -10.66
C SER A 26 -4.81 -5.65 -11.59
N VAL A 27 -3.99 -6.61 -11.19
CA VAL A 27 -2.96 -7.19 -12.05
C VAL A 27 -2.81 -8.68 -11.80
N ARG A 28 -2.47 -9.43 -12.85
CA ARG A 28 -2.21 -10.87 -12.81
C ARG A 28 -0.78 -11.15 -13.23
N PHE A 29 0.02 -11.78 -12.38
CA PHE A 29 1.42 -12.08 -12.70
C PHE A 29 1.83 -13.48 -12.30
N ALA A 30 2.73 -14.07 -13.07
CA ALA A 30 3.33 -15.37 -12.74
C ALA A 30 4.61 -15.18 -11.92
N VAL A 31 4.89 -16.18 -11.08
CA VAL A 31 6.11 -16.24 -10.26
C VAL A 31 6.77 -17.60 -10.48
N ILE A 32 8.02 -17.57 -10.92
CA ILE A 32 8.89 -18.74 -11.13
C ILE A 32 10.25 -18.49 -10.51
N GLY A 33 10.99 -19.52 -10.15
CA GLY A 33 12.36 -19.42 -9.64
C GLY A 33 13.09 -20.71 -9.97
N ASP A 34 14.41 -20.65 -10.08
CA ASP A 34 15.25 -21.83 -10.33
C ASP A 34 14.83 -22.54 -11.63
N TYR A 35 14.63 -21.69 -12.63
CA TYR A 35 14.27 -22.02 -14.01
C TYR A 35 15.50 -21.78 -14.90
N GLY A 36 15.39 -21.93 -16.21
CA GLY A 36 16.51 -21.59 -17.10
C GLY A 36 17.57 -22.68 -17.17
N ASN A 37 17.12 -23.93 -17.12
CA ASN A 37 17.86 -25.09 -17.62
C ASN A 37 17.05 -25.70 -18.77
N ALA A 38 17.38 -25.33 -20.01
CA ALA A 38 16.58 -25.68 -21.18
C ALA A 38 16.34 -27.20 -21.27
N GLY A 39 15.07 -27.59 -21.38
CA GLY A 39 14.69 -28.99 -21.37
C GLY A 39 13.19 -29.21 -21.23
N PRO A 40 12.76 -30.48 -21.16
CA PRO A 40 11.34 -30.82 -21.08
C PRO A 40 10.66 -30.31 -19.80
N ASP A 41 11.40 -30.21 -18.70
CA ASP A 41 10.86 -29.74 -17.42
C ASP A 41 10.62 -28.22 -17.44
N GLU A 42 11.59 -27.44 -17.91
CA GLU A 42 11.44 -26.00 -18.17
C GLU A 42 10.29 -25.72 -19.16
N LEU A 43 10.24 -26.45 -20.27
CA LEU A 43 9.17 -26.32 -21.26
C LEU A 43 7.79 -26.59 -20.63
N ALA A 44 7.67 -27.57 -19.73
CA ALA A 44 6.41 -27.87 -19.06
C ALA A 44 5.99 -26.73 -18.12
N VAL A 45 6.93 -26.09 -17.42
CA VAL A 45 6.66 -24.92 -16.57
C VAL A 45 6.31 -23.69 -17.42
N ALA A 46 7.05 -23.43 -18.50
CA ALA A 46 6.75 -22.33 -19.44
C ALA A 46 5.34 -22.45 -20.02
N ASN A 47 4.95 -23.65 -20.49
CA ASN A 47 3.59 -23.91 -20.98
C ASN A 47 2.52 -23.69 -19.90
N LEU A 48 2.81 -24.04 -18.65
CA LEU A 48 1.92 -23.77 -17.52
C LEU A 48 1.77 -22.26 -17.30
N VAL A 49 2.87 -21.51 -17.30
CA VAL A 49 2.88 -20.05 -17.16
C VAL A 49 2.07 -19.39 -18.27
N ASP A 50 2.28 -19.79 -19.53
CA ASP A 50 1.53 -19.26 -20.68
C ASP A 50 0.03 -19.56 -20.60
N SER A 51 -0.34 -20.72 -20.06
CA SER A 51 -1.75 -21.08 -19.84
C SER A 51 -2.48 -20.13 -18.89
N TYR A 52 -1.75 -19.42 -18.02
CA TYR A 52 -2.33 -18.41 -17.14
C TYR A 52 -2.62 -17.08 -17.85
N SER A 53 -1.99 -16.84 -19.01
CA SER A 53 -1.97 -15.57 -19.72
C SER A 53 -1.63 -14.37 -18.80
N PRO A 54 -0.48 -14.39 -18.09
CA PRO A 54 -0.15 -13.35 -17.13
C PRO A 54 0.12 -12.01 -17.82
N ASP A 55 -0.11 -10.91 -17.11
CA ASP A 55 0.24 -9.56 -17.58
C ASP A 55 1.75 -9.37 -17.63
N PHE A 56 2.47 -10.01 -16.70
CA PHE A 56 3.93 -10.07 -16.61
C PHE A 56 4.40 -11.24 -15.75
N ILE A 57 5.71 -11.51 -15.77
CA ILE A 57 6.39 -12.55 -14.99
C ILE A 57 7.42 -11.88 -14.07
N ILE A 58 7.48 -12.32 -12.82
CA ILE A 58 8.63 -12.08 -11.95
C ILE A 58 9.40 -13.39 -11.76
N THR A 59 10.71 -13.30 -11.62
CA THR A 59 11.54 -14.48 -11.32
C THR A 59 12.24 -14.32 -9.98
N LEU A 60 12.45 -15.43 -9.29
CA LEU A 60 13.07 -15.49 -7.96
C LEU A 60 14.54 -15.91 -8.04
N GLY A 61 15.25 -15.51 -9.09
CA GLY A 61 16.67 -15.80 -9.29
C GLY A 61 16.96 -17.16 -9.91
N ASP A 62 18.26 -17.34 -10.19
CA ASP A 62 18.83 -18.43 -10.97
C ASP A 62 18.10 -18.56 -12.31
N ASN A 63 18.41 -17.59 -13.19
CA ASN A 63 17.72 -17.43 -14.46
C ASN A 63 18.36 -18.23 -15.59
N ASN A 64 19.64 -18.60 -15.45
CA ASN A 64 20.42 -19.20 -16.51
C ASN A 64 21.49 -20.14 -15.97
N TYR A 65 21.17 -21.44 -15.95
CA TYR A 65 22.09 -22.49 -15.50
C TYR A 65 23.13 -22.87 -16.56
N ASP A 66 24.29 -23.41 -16.18
CA ASP A 66 24.74 -23.65 -14.80
C ASP A 66 25.51 -22.48 -14.18
N VAL A 67 25.93 -21.48 -14.97
CA VAL A 67 26.85 -20.43 -14.46
C VAL A 67 26.53 -19.04 -15.00
N GLY A 68 25.31 -18.81 -15.51
CA GLY A 68 24.91 -17.50 -16.00
C GLY A 68 25.61 -17.11 -17.31
N SER A 69 26.03 -18.08 -18.13
CA SER A 69 26.83 -17.84 -19.33
C SER A 69 26.05 -17.09 -20.43
N ALA A 70 26.71 -16.14 -21.10
CA ALA A 70 26.16 -15.47 -22.28
C ALA A 70 25.86 -16.43 -23.45
N PHE A 71 26.51 -17.61 -23.48
CA PHE A 71 26.28 -18.60 -24.55
C PHE A 71 24.95 -19.35 -24.40
N THR A 72 24.44 -19.48 -23.17
CA THR A 72 23.24 -20.27 -22.86
C THR A 72 22.03 -19.39 -22.56
N ILE A 73 22.23 -18.10 -22.26
CA ILE A 73 21.16 -17.24 -21.73
C ILE A 73 19.95 -17.13 -22.66
N ASP A 74 20.15 -17.06 -23.98
CA ASP A 74 19.03 -16.96 -24.91
C ASP A 74 18.29 -18.29 -25.10
N GLU A 75 19.01 -19.41 -25.06
CA GLU A 75 18.43 -20.75 -25.11
C GLU A 75 17.63 -21.07 -23.83
N ASN A 76 18.20 -20.73 -22.67
CA ASN A 76 17.59 -21.00 -21.38
C ASN A 76 16.40 -20.10 -21.06
N ILE A 77 16.38 -18.86 -21.58
CA ILE A 77 15.34 -17.87 -21.25
C ILE A 77 14.51 -17.52 -22.49
N GLY A 78 15.16 -17.02 -23.53
CA GLY A 78 14.52 -16.51 -24.74
C GLY A 78 13.63 -17.53 -25.42
N GLN A 79 14.07 -18.79 -25.50
CA GLN A 79 13.29 -19.89 -26.08
C GLN A 79 11.87 -20.01 -25.50
N TYR A 80 11.71 -19.71 -24.21
CA TYR A 80 10.45 -19.90 -23.49
C TYR A 80 9.72 -18.60 -23.20
N TYR A 81 10.45 -17.50 -22.97
CA TYR A 81 9.88 -16.28 -22.40
C TYR A 81 10.10 -15.02 -23.24
N HIS A 82 10.66 -15.12 -24.45
CA HIS A 82 10.94 -13.94 -25.29
C HIS A 82 9.73 -13.02 -25.47
N SER A 83 8.51 -13.56 -25.59
CA SER A 83 7.27 -12.79 -25.74
C SER A 83 6.91 -11.89 -24.55
N TYR A 84 7.65 -11.99 -23.44
CA TYR A 84 7.53 -11.11 -22.26
C TYR A 84 8.71 -10.15 -22.10
N ILE A 85 9.78 -10.29 -22.89
CA ILE A 85 11.02 -9.53 -22.72
C ILE A 85 11.04 -8.35 -23.69
N TYR A 86 11.42 -7.16 -23.21
CA TYR A 86 11.69 -6.00 -24.06
C TYR A 86 12.81 -5.12 -23.48
N PRO A 87 13.74 -4.64 -24.32
CA PRO A 87 13.97 -5.10 -25.69
C PRO A 87 14.48 -6.55 -25.68
N TYR A 88 13.96 -7.38 -26.59
CA TYR A 88 14.49 -8.73 -26.81
C TYR A 88 15.38 -8.73 -28.05
N THR A 89 16.59 -9.25 -27.93
CA THR A 89 17.61 -9.24 -29.00
C THR A 89 18.05 -10.66 -29.41
N GLY A 90 17.40 -11.68 -28.85
CA GLY A 90 17.69 -13.07 -29.13
C GLY A 90 17.06 -13.59 -30.42
N THR A 91 17.07 -14.91 -30.56
CA THR A 91 16.79 -15.60 -31.83
C THR A 91 15.41 -16.26 -31.92
N TYR A 92 14.66 -16.32 -30.82
CA TYR A 92 13.42 -17.10 -30.73
C TYR A 92 12.14 -16.34 -31.13
N GLY A 93 12.25 -15.05 -31.50
CA GLY A 93 11.16 -14.26 -32.07
C GLY A 93 11.32 -12.74 -31.83
N GLU A 94 10.27 -11.97 -32.11
CA GLU A 94 10.30 -10.49 -32.04
C GLU A 94 10.39 -9.93 -30.61
N GLY A 95 9.97 -10.71 -29.61
CA GLY A 95 9.89 -10.27 -28.21
C GLY A 95 8.59 -9.54 -27.87
N ALA A 96 8.55 -8.88 -26.71
CA ALA A 96 7.43 -8.06 -26.27
C ALA A 96 7.53 -6.62 -26.80
N ALA A 97 6.41 -5.90 -26.89
CA ALA A 97 6.42 -4.46 -27.22
C ALA A 97 6.75 -3.54 -26.03
N ILE A 98 6.61 -4.06 -24.81
CA ILE A 98 6.95 -3.41 -23.54
C ILE A 98 7.47 -4.48 -22.60
N ASN A 99 8.33 -4.12 -21.64
CA ASN A 99 8.92 -5.14 -20.76
C ASN A 99 7.84 -5.71 -19.81
N LYS A 100 7.77 -7.04 -19.75
CA LYS A 100 6.85 -7.85 -18.95
C LYS A 100 7.60 -8.98 -18.23
N PHE A 101 8.92 -8.90 -18.12
CA PHE A 101 9.76 -9.89 -17.45
C PHE A 101 10.69 -9.17 -16.47
N PHE A 102 10.53 -9.46 -15.17
CA PHE A 102 11.21 -8.74 -14.08
C PHE A 102 11.96 -9.72 -13.18
N PRO A 103 13.17 -10.14 -13.58
CA PRO A 103 13.93 -11.12 -12.83
C PRO A 103 14.68 -10.51 -11.64
N SER A 104 14.92 -11.31 -10.59
CA SER A 104 15.98 -11.05 -9.61
C SER A 104 17.22 -11.87 -9.97
N LEU A 105 18.40 -11.48 -9.48
CA LEU A 105 19.63 -12.28 -9.60
C LEU A 105 19.65 -13.43 -8.58
N GLY A 106 20.15 -14.60 -8.99
CA GLY A 106 20.53 -15.72 -8.11
C GLY A 106 22.02 -16.04 -8.20
N ASN A 107 22.47 -17.02 -7.43
CA ASN A 107 23.90 -17.36 -7.36
C ASN A 107 24.44 -17.94 -8.67
N HIS A 108 23.61 -18.60 -9.48
CA HIS A 108 24.01 -19.09 -10.79
C HIS A 108 24.21 -17.95 -11.79
N ASP A 109 23.51 -16.83 -11.65
CA ASP A 109 23.69 -15.65 -12.51
C ASP A 109 25.03 -14.94 -12.21
N TRP A 110 25.48 -15.00 -10.96
CA TRP A 110 26.78 -14.52 -10.49
C TRP A 110 27.96 -15.45 -10.81
N GLY A 111 27.71 -16.58 -11.48
CA GLY A 111 28.75 -17.49 -11.97
C GLY A 111 29.69 -16.87 -13.02
N THR A 112 29.34 -15.67 -13.53
CA THR A 112 30.18 -14.87 -14.41
C THR A 112 30.59 -13.54 -13.78
N PRO A 113 31.74 -12.95 -14.16
CA PRO A 113 32.20 -11.68 -13.61
C PRO A 113 31.14 -10.58 -13.74
N GLY A 114 30.70 -10.05 -12.59
CA GLY A 114 29.75 -8.93 -12.52
C GLY A 114 28.33 -9.24 -12.99
N ALA A 115 27.96 -10.52 -13.12
CA ALA A 115 26.68 -10.95 -13.71
C ALA A 115 26.41 -10.31 -15.10
N LEU A 116 27.46 -10.01 -15.86
CA LEU A 116 27.38 -9.25 -17.12
C LEU A 116 26.42 -9.85 -18.15
N PRO A 117 26.33 -11.19 -18.35
CA PRO A 117 25.35 -11.76 -19.28
C PRO A 117 23.92 -11.41 -18.90
N TYR A 118 23.56 -11.48 -17.62
CA TYR A 118 22.24 -11.06 -17.13
C TYR A 118 22.00 -9.57 -17.40
N LEU A 119 22.95 -8.71 -17.02
CA LEU A 119 22.82 -7.24 -17.17
C LEU A 119 22.76 -6.80 -18.64
N ASN A 120 23.39 -7.56 -19.55
CA ASN A 120 23.35 -7.27 -20.98
C ASN A 120 22.07 -7.81 -21.66
N TYR A 121 21.44 -8.83 -21.08
CA TYR A 121 20.31 -9.52 -21.70
C TYR A 121 18.97 -8.87 -21.34
N PHE A 122 18.83 -8.41 -20.10
CA PHE A 122 17.63 -7.71 -19.64
C PHE A 122 17.83 -6.19 -19.66
N SER A 123 16.73 -5.44 -19.76
CA SER A 123 16.73 -4.00 -19.47
C SER A 123 15.71 -3.71 -18.37
N LEU A 124 16.21 -3.35 -17.19
CA LEU A 124 15.44 -3.26 -15.95
C LEU A 124 15.56 -1.87 -15.32
N PRO A 125 14.67 -1.51 -14.39
CA PRO A 125 14.79 -0.27 -13.65
C PRO A 125 16.03 -0.24 -12.73
N GLY A 126 16.31 0.94 -12.17
CA GLY A 126 17.34 1.10 -11.13
C GLY A 126 18.75 0.78 -11.65
N ASN A 127 19.49 -0.01 -10.89
CA ASN A 127 20.81 -0.52 -11.29
C ASN A 127 20.75 -1.94 -11.87
N GLU A 128 19.54 -2.44 -12.13
CA GLU A 128 19.23 -3.75 -12.71
C GLU A 128 19.57 -4.98 -11.85
N ARG A 129 20.34 -4.81 -10.76
CA ARG A 129 20.62 -5.84 -9.76
C ARG A 129 19.59 -5.85 -8.65
N TYR A 130 19.26 -4.66 -8.14
CA TYR A 130 18.13 -4.42 -7.25
C TYR A 130 17.40 -3.15 -7.69
N TYR A 131 16.07 -3.21 -7.69
CA TYR A 131 15.24 -2.18 -8.29
C TYR A 131 13.80 -2.27 -7.81
N GLU A 132 13.00 -1.26 -8.14
CA GLU A 132 11.58 -1.22 -7.80
C GLU A 132 10.72 -0.89 -9.03
N PHE A 133 9.48 -1.35 -9.04
CA PHE A 133 8.50 -1.01 -10.06
C PHE A 133 7.07 -1.20 -9.56
N VAL A 134 6.12 -0.46 -10.14
CA VAL A 134 4.71 -0.54 -9.79
C VAL A 134 3.91 -1.15 -10.94
N LYS A 135 3.08 -2.15 -10.63
CA LYS A 135 2.08 -2.72 -11.56
C LYS A 135 0.75 -2.90 -10.82
N GLY A 136 -0.28 -2.25 -11.34
CA GLY A 136 -1.60 -2.21 -10.70
C GLY A 136 -1.51 -1.78 -9.23
N PRO A 137 -2.10 -2.52 -8.28
CA PRO A 137 -2.12 -2.14 -6.85
C PRO A 137 -0.82 -2.49 -6.09
N VAL A 138 0.21 -3.04 -6.75
CA VAL A 138 1.39 -3.60 -6.09
C VAL A 138 2.66 -2.82 -6.44
N HIS A 139 3.44 -2.44 -5.42
CA HIS A 139 4.83 -2.03 -5.55
C HIS A 139 5.73 -3.24 -5.32
N PHE A 140 6.55 -3.55 -6.32
CA PHE A 140 7.51 -4.62 -6.30
C PHE A 140 8.90 -4.09 -5.99
N PHE A 141 9.62 -4.77 -5.09
CA PHE A 141 10.99 -4.47 -4.71
C PHE A 141 11.84 -5.71 -4.93
N VAL A 142 12.79 -5.59 -5.84
CA VAL A 142 13.69 -6.66 -6.26
C VAL A 142 15.01 -6.47 -5.55
N ILE A 143 15.51 -7.53 -4.92
CA ILE A 143 16.74 -7.52 -4.12
C ILE A 143 17.72 -8.52 -4.73
N ASP A 144 18.98 -8.13 -4.82
CA ASP A 144 20.08 -9.04 -5.05
C ASP A 144 20.54 -9.61 -3.70
N SER A 145 20.30 -10.91 -3.54
CA SER A 145 20.60 -11.63 -2.31
C SER A 145 21.92 -12.38 -2.38
N ASP A 146 22.72 -12.23 -3.44
CA ASP A 146 23.98 -12.96 -3.59
C ASP A 146 25.11 -12.35 -2.76
N THR A 147 26.07 -13.18 -2.36
CA THR A 147 27.28 -12.72 -1.64
C THR A 147 28.18 -11.81 -2.48
N ASN A 148 28.05 -11.85 -3.81
CA ASN A 148 28.81 -11.04 -4.75
C ASN A 148 28.20 -9.65 -4.99
N GLU A 149 27.01 -9.34 -4.44
CA GLU A 149 26.41 -8.01 -4.60
C GLU A 149 27.28 -6.93 -3.95
N TYR A 150 27.70 -5.96 -4.76
CA TYR A 150 28.63 -4.91 -4.35
C TYR A 150 28.12 -4.02 -3.22
N ASP A 151 26.80 -3.77 -3.18
CA ASP A 151 26.19 -2.93 -2.16
C ASP A 151 25.83 -3.69 -0.88
N GLY A 152 26.09 -5.01 -0.84
CA GLY A 152 25.90 -5.91 0.30
C GLY A 152 24.49 -6.53 0.40
N ARG A 153 24.41 -7.66 1.12
CA ARG A 153 23.17 -8.45 1.33
C ARG A 153 22.72 -8.62 2.79
N ASP A 154 23.34 -7.92 3.73
CA ASP A 154 22.87 -7.89 5.13
C ASP A 154 21.95 -6.70 5.40
N SER A 155 21.28 -6.68 6.56
CA SER A 155 20.28 -5.65 6.92
C SER A 155 20.85 -4.24 7.13
N SER A 156 22.17 -4.08 7.16
CA SER A 156 22.89 -2.80 7.28
C SER A 156 23.53 -2.33 5.96
N SER A 157 23.44 -3.15 4.92
CA SER A 157 23.94 -2.87 3.57
C SER A 157 23.30 -1.62 2.95
N ALA A 158 23.97 -1.05 1.94
CA ALA A 158 23.43 0.10 1.21
C ALA A 158 22.10 -0.26 0.51
N GLN A 159 22.02 -1.48 -0.03
CA GLN A 159 20.82 -2.07 -0.60
C GLN A 159 19.67 -2.17 0.43
N ALA A 160 19.93 -2.65 1.65
CA ALA A 160 18.91 -2.78 2.69
C ALA A 160 18.39 -1.40 3.15
N ILE A 161 19.28 -0.40 3.25
CA ILE A 161 18.91 0.98 3.57
C ILE A 161 18.04 1.58 2.46
N TRP A 162 18.38 1.33 1.19
CA TRP A 162 17.54 1.70 0.06
C TRP A 162 16.14 1.09 0.17
N LEU A 163 16.04 -0.23 0.37
CA LEU A 163 14.76 -0.92 0.48
C LEU A 163 13.89 -0.37 1.61
N LYS A 164 14.49 -0.15 2.80
CA LYS A 164 13.78 0.43 3.94
C LYS A 164 13.15 1.78 3.60
N ASN A 165 13.88 2.64 2.91
CA ASN A 165 13.38 3.95 2.51
C ASN A 165 12.31 3.82 1.44
N ALA A 166 12.53 2.97 0.44
CA ALA A 166 11.62 2.73 -0.68
C ALA A 166 10.26 2.20 -0.19
N LEU A 167 10.26 1.19 0.68
CA LEU A 167 9.06 0.67 1.32
C LEU A 167 8.30 1.74 2.12
N SER A 168 9.03 2.60 2.86
CA SER A 168 8.41 3.67 3.65
C SER A 168 7.74 4.76 2.79
N ASN A 169 8.22 4.95 1.55
CA ASN A 169 7.72 5.92 0.59
C ASN A 169 6.65 5.35 -0.35
N SER A 170 6.42 4.03 -0.32
CA SER A 170 5.42 3.40 -1.16
C SER A 170 4.00 3.86 -0.81
N SER A 171 3.25 4.23 -1.84
CA SER A 171 1.83 4.57 -1.77
C SER A 171 0.90 3.49 -2.36
N SER A 172 1.47 2.36 -2.77
CA SER A 172 0.71 1.22 -3.32
C SER A 172 -0.09 0.49 -2.24
N ARG A 173 -1.07 -0.32 -2.67
CA ARG A 173 -1.91 -1.13 -1.77
C ARG A 173 -1.14 -2.27 -1.14
N PHE A 174 -0.24 -2.87 -1.92
CA PHE A 174 0.64 -3.94 -1.48
C PHE A 174 2.10 -3.62 -1.81
N ASN A 175 2.97 -4.02 -0.91
CA ASN A 175 4.42 -4.05 -1.10
C ASN A 175 4.90 -5.50 -1.14
N ALA A 176 5.41 -5.94 -2.29
CA ALA A 176 5.96 -7.28 -2.48
C ALA A 176 7.48 -7.19 -2.65
N VAL A 177 8.23 -7.84 -1.75
CA VAL A 177 9.70 -7.94 -1.87
C VAL A 177 10.04 -9.32 -2.43
N TYR A 178 10.96 -9.40 -3.38
CA TYR A 178 11.43 -10.69 -3.88
C TYR A 178 12.91 -10.71 -4.25
N PHE A 179 13.51 -11.89 -4.11
CA PHE A 179 14.92 -12.17 -4.32
C PHE A 179 15.16 -13.68 -4.43
N HIS A 180 16.41 -14.13 -4.40
CA HIS A 180 16.75 -15.54 -4.59
C HIS A 180 16.87 -16.34 -3.29
N HIS A 181 17.79 -15.99 -2.39
CA HIS A 181 18.14 -16.80 -1.22
C HIS A 181 17.10 -16.69 -0.07
N PRO A 182 16.38 -17.75 0.31
CA PRO A 182 15.25 -17.67 1.24
C PRO A 182 15.67 -17.44 2.69
N PRO A 183 15.10 -16.43 3.40
CA PRO A 183 15.44 -16.19 4.82
C PRO A 183 15.02 -17.35 5.75
N TYR A 184 13.92 -18.02 5.37
CA TYR A 184 13.32 -19.15 6.05
C TYR A 184 12.94 -20.22 5.04
N CYS A 185 13.43 -21.44 5.21
CA CYS A 185 13.10 -22.58 4.38
C CYS A 185 13.38 -23.88 5.15
N SER A 186 12.61 -24.92 4.86
CA SER A 186 12.75 -26.26 5.42
C SER A 186 13.53 -27.21 4.49
N GLY A 187 14.21 -26.70 3.46
CA GLY A 187 15.03 -27.47 2.52
C GLY A 187 16.33 -27.99 3.12
N LEU A 188 16.92 -29.02 2.50
CA LEU A 188 18.17 -29.66 2.94
C LEU A 188 19.41 -29.23 2.14
N TYR A 189 19.26 -28.45 1.07
CA TYR A 189 20.36 -28.15 0.16
C TYR A 189 21.29 -27.06 0.74
N SER A 190 20.71 -25.91 1.04
CA SER A 190 21.41 -24.71 1.54
C SER A 190 20.52 -23.89 2.50
N GLY A 191 19.32 -24.39 2.79
CA GLY A 191 18.16 -23.61 3.21
C GLY A 191 18.27 -22.80 4.51
N SER A 192 17.42 -21.76 4.54
CA SER A 192 17.25 -20.75 5.59
C SER A 192 18.46 -19.86 5.85
N GLU A 193 18.58 -18.82 5.04
CA GLU A 193 19.66 -17.86 5.04
C GLU A 193 19.46 -16.75 6.09
N GLU A 194 20.11 -16.89 7.24
CA GLU A 194 19.91 -15.98 8.38
C GLU A 194 20.24 -14.52 8.05
N ILE A 195 21.24 -14.29 7.19
CA ILE A 195 21.66 -12.96 6.73
C ILE A 195 20.55 -12.22 5.99
N MET A 196 19.61 -12.96 5.38
CA MET A 196 18.46 -12.41 4.65
C MET A 196 17.24 -12.18 5.55
N ARG A 197 17.31 -12.43 6.86
CA ARG A 197 16.20 -12.19 7.82
C ARG A 197 16.10 -10.70 8.21
N TRP A 198 15.99 -9.83 7.21
CA TRP A 198 15.80 -8.40 7.40
C TRP A 198 14.41 -8.12 8.00
N PRO A 199 14.21 -6.97 8.67
CA PRO A 199 12.93 -6.60 9.28
C PRO A 199 11.93 -6.08 8.23
N PHE A 200 11.63 -6.90 7.22
CA PHE A 200 10.78 -6.56 6.08
C PHE A 200 9.38 -6.11 6.51
N ARG A 201 8.80 -6.78 7.51
CA ARG A 201 7.46 -6.44 8.03
C ARG A 201 7.44 -5.04 8.63
N GLU A 202 8.43 -4.74 9.45
CA GLU A 202 8.60 -3.44 10.10
C GLU A 202 8.89 -2.33 9.09
N TRP A 203 9.56 -2.67 7.98
CA TRP A 203 9.81 -1.74 6.88
C TRP A 203 8.60 -1.52 5.98
N GLY A 204 7.60 -2.41 6.04
CA GLY A 204 6.30 -2.23 5.37
C GLY A 204 6.04 -3.20 4.21
N ALA A 205 6.75 -4.31 4.13
CA ALA A 205 6.44 -5.39 3.20
C ALA A 205 5.19 -6.17 3.63
N ASP A 206 4.34 -6.55 2.67
CA ASP A 206 3.17 -7.39 2.90
C ASP A 206 3.43 -8.87 2.57
N VAL A 207 4.41 -9.12 1.69
CA VAL A 207 4.85 -10.46 1.30
C VAL A 207 6.32 -10.46 0.88
N VAL A 208 7.01 -11.57 1.14
CA VAL A 208 8.37 -11.83 0.66
C VAL A 208 8.37 -13.12 -0.17
N LEU A 209 9.00 -13.11 -1.35
CA LEU A 209 9.12 -14.28 -2.23
C LEU A 209 10.60 -14.59 -2.53
N SER A 210 10.95 -15.87 -2.55
CA SER A 210 12.31 -16.37 -2.78
C SER A 210 12.36 -17.69 -3.55
N GLY A 211 13.48 -17.99 -4.18
CA GLY A 211 13.77 -19.24 -4.90
C GLY A 211 14.81 -20.07 -4.16
N HIS A 212 15.87 -20.48 -4.87
CA HIS A 212 17.09 -21.16 -4.44
C HIS A 212 16.91 -22.59 -3.93
N GLU A 213 15.93 -22.78 -3.05
CA GLU A 213 15.54 -24.10 -2.61
C GLU A 213 14.54 -24.67 -3.61
N HIS A 214 14.94 -25.77 -4.27
CA HIS A 214 14.22 -26.37 -5.39
C HIS A 214 12.98 -27.17 -4.95
N LEU A 215 12.11 -26.48 -4.23
CA LEU A 215 10.86 -26.91 -3.61
C LEU A 215 9.90 -25.70 -3.49
N TYR A 216 8.65 -25.97 -3.12
CA TYR A 216 7.68 -24.96 -2.79
C TYR A 216 7.35 -24.97 -1.31
N GLU A 217 7.46 -23.82 -0.66
CA GLU A 217 7.07 -23.66 0.74
C GLU A 217 6.39 -22.32 0.97
N ARG A 218 5.28 -22.34 1.72
CA ARG A 218 4.67 -21.12 2.28
C ARG A 218 4.89 -21.11 3.78
N LEU A 219 5.38 -19.99 4.30
CA LEU A 219 5.59 -19.75 5.72
C LEU A 219 4.84 -18.51 6.20
N ASN A 220 4.52 -18.48 7.48
CA ASN A 220 4.11 -17.27 8.18
C ASN A 220 5.03 -17.06 9.39
N ILE A 221 5.82 -15.99 9.35
CA ILE A 221 6.77 -15.63 10.40
C ILE A 221 6.35 -14.30 10.98
N ASN A 222 5.96 -14.30 12.25
CA ASN A 222 5.52 -13.10 12.96
C ASN A 222 4.51 -12.29 12.13
N GLY A 223 3.52 -12.93 11.51
CA GLY A 223 2.47 -12.27 10.74
C GLY A 223 2.85 -11.78 9.33
N LEU A 224 4.09 -11.98 8.88
CA LEU A 224 4.50 -11.75 7.49
C LEU A 224 4.52 -13.08 6.72
N THR A 225 4.01 -13.07 5.49
CA THR A 225 3.98 -14.25 4.62
C THR A 225 5.25 -14.33 3.79
N TYR A 226 5.86 -15.51 3.77
CA TYR A 226 7.01 -15.85 2.94
C TYR A 226 6.65 -16.98 1.99
N PHE A 227 7.12 -16.88 0.75
CA PHE A 227 7.06 -17.97 -0.22
C PHE A 227 8.47 -18.35 -0.67
N VAL A 228 8.72 -19.65 -0.74
CA VAL A 228 9.84 -20.26 -1.45
C VAL A 228 9.24 -20.96 -2.66
N ASN A 229 9.71 -20.66 -3.87
CA ASN A 229 9.27 -21.31 -5.10
C ASN A 229 10.43 -21.50 -6.08
N GLY A 230 11.25 -22.53 -5.84
CA GLY A 230 12.32 -22.96 -6.75
C GLY A 230 11.97 -24.16 -7.63
N LEU A 231 10.69 -24.32 -7.98
CA LEU A 231 10.20 -25.45 -8.78
C LEU A 231 10.06 -25.11 -10.27
N GLY A 232 10.86 -24.15 -10.75
CA GLY A 232 10.77 -23.58 -12.10
C GLY A 232 11.23 -24.47 -13.25
N GLY A 233 11.96 -25.55 -12.97
CA GLY A 233 12.36 -26.50 -14.01
C GLY A 233 13.69 -27.20 -13.76
N ASN A 234 14.49 -26.71 -12.81
CA ASN A 234 15.75 -27.36 -12.44
C ASN A 234 15.60 -28.42 -11.32
N LEU A 235 16.66 -29.19 -11.05
CA LEU A 235 16.68 -30.38 -10.18
C LEU A 235 15.98 -30.22 -8.83
N ARG A 236 14.91 -30.96 -8.55
CA ARG A 236 14.18 -30.84 -7.26
C ARG A 236 15.00 -31.25 -6.04
N SER A 237 14.82 -30.53 -4.94
CA SER A 237 15.43 -30.83 -3.63
C SER A 237 14.44 -31.54 -2.68
N PHE A 238 14.91 -31.89 -1.48
CA PHE A 238 14.13 -32.59 -0.45
C PHE A 238 13.96 -31.72 0.80
N PHE A 239 12.84 -31.92 1.50
CA PHE A 239 12.59 -31.29 2.79
C PHE A 239 13.33 -31.99 3.93
N GLY A 240 13.81 -31.18 4.86
CA GLY A 240 14.18 -31.57 6.22
C GLY A 240 13.02 -31.40 7.20
N PHE A 241 13.38 -31.16 8.46
CA PHE A 241 12.40 -30.79 9.48
C PHE A 241 11.79 -29.43 9.16
N PRO A 242 10.47 -29.24 9.38
CA PRO A 242 9.84 -27.97 9.16
C PRO A 242 10.42 -26.90 10.10
N VAL A 243 10.85 -25.77 9.54
CA VAL A 243 11.22 -24.60 10.36
C VAL A 243 9.97 -23.97 10.98
N THR A 244 10.16 -23.21 12.06
CA THR A 244 9.08 -22.44 12.70
C THR A 244 8.34 -21.61 11.66
N GLY A 245 7.01 -21.65 11.69
CA GLY A 245 6.15 -20.88 10.79
C GLY A 245 5.90 -21.53 9.43
N SER A 246 6.51 -22.67 9.09
CA SER A 246 6.14 -23.46 7.91
C SER A 246 4.64 -23.81 7.92
N GLN A 247 3.92 -23.48 6.85
CA GLN A 247 2.47 -23.69 6.73
C GLN A 247 2.09 -24.70 5.66
N PHE A 248 2.81 -24.72 4.53
CA PHE A 248 2.56 -25.63 3.42
C PHE A 248 3.87 -25.95 2.71
N ARG A 249 4.05 -27.21 2.30
CA ARG A 249 5.27 -27.73 1.69
C ARG A 249 4.95 -28.65 0.52
N TYR A 250 5.65 -28.49 -0.59
CA TYR A 250 5.48 -29.32 -1.78
C TYR A 250 6.79 -29.45 -2.57
N ALA A 251 7.22 -30.68 -2.86
CA ALA A 251 8.42 -30.97 -3.66
C ALA A 251 8.18 -32.13 -4.66
N ALA A 252 6.93 -32.53 -4.86
CA ALA A 252 6.59 -33.75 -5.60
C ALA A 252 6.67 -33.59 -7.13
N ASN A 253 6.58 -32.36 -7.65
CA ASN A 253 6.68 -32.07 -9.07
C ASN A 253 7.05 -30.60 -9.28
N TYR A 254 7.41 -30.20 -10.50
CA TYR A 254 7.62 -28.79 -10.88
C TYR A 254 6.32 -28.01 -10.90
N GLY A 255 6.41 -26.68 -10.92
CA GLY A 255 5.24 -25.82 -10.93
C GLY A 255 5.56 -24.34 -10.97
N ALA A 256 4.50 -23.55 -11.11
CA ALA A 256 4.57 -22.09 -11.11
C ALA A 256 3.41 -21.53 -10.29
N MET A 257 3.62 -20.33 -9.74
CA MET A 257 2.58 -19.60 -9.05
C MET A 257 1.95 -18.55 -9.98
N ILE A 258 0.63 -18.41 -9.89
CA ILE A 258 -0.13 -17.31 -10.49
C ILE A 258 -0.74 -16.47 -9.37
N VAL A 259 -0.55 -15.15 -9.45
CA VAL A 259 -1.02 -14.20 -8.45
C VAL A 259 -2.02 -13.24 -9.10
N ASN A 260 -3.16 -13.06 -8.45
CA ASN A 260 -4.12 -12.01 -8.79
C ASN A 260 -4.12 -10.98 -7.67
N ALA A 261 -3.71 -9.75 -7.96
CA ALA A 261 -3.78 -8.63 -7.03
C ALA A 261 -4.90 -7.68 -7.44
N PHE A 262 -5.74 -7.33 -6.48
CA PHE A 262 -6.83 -6.35 -6.54
C PHE A 262 -6.56 -5.25 -5.51
N ASN A 263 -7.39 -4.20 -5.41
CA ASN A 263 -7.22 -3.18 -4.37
C ASN A 263 -7.46 -3.70 -2.93
N ASP A 264 -8.27 -4.75 -2.78
CA ASP A 264 -8.70 -5.30 -1.48
C ASP A 264 -7.97 -6.59 -1.08
N SER A 265 -7.21 -7.19 -1.99
CA SER A 265 -6.60 -8.49 -1.78
C SER A 265 -5.56 -8.89 -2.80
N MET A 266 -4.63 -9.75 -2.40
CA MET A 266 -3.72 -10.45 -3.29
C MET A 266 -3.83 -11.95 -3.06
N ILE A 267 -4.16 -12.69 -4.12
CA ILE A 267 -4.48 -14.12 -4.10
C ILE A 267 -3.39 -14.88 -4.84
N PHE A 268 -2.65 -15.70 -4.11
CA PHE A 268 -1.59 -16.56 -4.58
C PHE A 268 -2.13 -17.96 -4.85
N ARG A 269 -1.79 -18.56 -5.98
CA ARG A 269 -2.09 -19.96 -6.29
C ARG A 269 -0.87 -20.63 -6.89
N PHE A 270 -0.40 -21.70 -6.27
CA PHE A 270 0.66 -22.53 -6.81
C PHE A 270 0.05 -23.78 -7.45
N TYR A 271 0.34 -23.98 -8.74
CA TYR A 271 -0.03 -25.19 -9.46
C TYR A 271 1.22 -25.96 -9.85
N ASN A 272 1.10 -27.27 -9.93
CA ASN A 272 2.14 -28.09 -10.54
C ASN A 272 1.96 -28.17 -12.07
N ILE A 273 2.95 -28.71 -12.79
CA ILE A 273 2.91 -28.88 -14.27
C ILE A 273 1.81 -29.80 -14.79
N ALA A 274 1.11 -30.54 -13.92
CA ALA A 274 -0.11 -31.27 -14.26
C ALA A 274 -1.37 -30.39 -14.17
N ASN A 275 -1.21 -29.07 -14.02
CA ASN A 275 -2.25 -28.08 -13.80
C ASN A 275 -3.13 -28.37 -12.56
N SER A 276 -2.59 -29.05 -11.55
CA SER A 276 -3.27 -29.29 -10.28
C SER A 276 -2.93 -28.18 -9.30
N LEU A 277 -3.93 -27.50 -8.77
CA LEU A 277 -3.77 -26.57 -7.66
C LEU A 277 -3.21 -27.32 -6.45
N ARG A 278 -2.13 -26.81 -5.87
CA ARG A 278 -1.48 -27.38 -4.69
C ARG A 278 -1.63 -26.50 -3.46
N ASP A 279 -1.47 -25.19 -3.62
CA ASP A 279 -1.68 -24.24 -2.55
C ASP A 279 -2.44 -23.01 -3.03
N LYS A 280 -3.24 -22.43 -2.14
CA LYS A 280 -3.96 -21.17 -2.36
C LYS A 280 -3.90 -20.36 -1.09
N TYR A 281 -3.47 -19.10 -1.21
CA TYR A 281 -3.39 -18.19 -0.09
C TYR A 281 -3.88 -16.80 -0.48
N LYS A 282 -4.47 -16.07 0.46
CA LYS A 282 -4.96 -14.71 0.27
C LYS A 282 -4.36 -13.83 1.36
N ILE A 283 -3.76 -12.72 0.96
CA ILE A 283 -3.48 -11.61 1.87
C ILE A 283 -4.44 -10.46 1.59
N ILE A 284 -4.67 -9.65 2.62
CA ILE A 284 -5.45 -8.41 2.55
C ILE A 284 -4.54 -7.24 2.98
N PRO A 285 -4.81 -6.00 2.52
CA PRO A 285 -4.02 -4.84 2.90
C PRO A 285 -4.02 -4.62 4.41
N ALA A 286 -2.90 -4.14 4.95
CA ALA A 286 -2.83 -3.77 6.35
C ALA A 286 -3.79 -2.60 6.67
N VAL A 287 -4.57 -2.75 7.74
CA VAL A 287 -5.47 -1.70 8.27
C VAL A 287 -4.66 -0.47 8.65
N LYS A 288 -5.15 0.71 8.27
CA LYS A 288 -4.56 2.00 8.63
C LYS A 288 -5.28 2.57 9.85
N THR A 289 -4.54 2.86 10.91
CA THR A 289 -5.10 3.32 12.18
C THR A 289 -4.76 4.80 12.41
N LEU A 290 -5.80 5.63 12.56
CA LEU A 290 -5.70 7.03 12.94
C LEU A 290 -6.07 7.20 14.42
N SER A 291 -5.18 7.82 15.19
CA SER A 291 -5.49 8.33 16.52
C SER A 291 -5.79 9.82 16.44
N ILE A 292 -6.96 10.23 16.90
CA ILE A 292 -7.39 11.64 16.90
C ILE A 292 -7.56 12.11 18.34
N LYS A 293 -7.20 13.36 18.60
CA LYS A 293 -7.64 14.11 19.77
C LYS A 293 -8.52 15.29 19.34
N SER A 294 -9.77 15.31 19.78
CA SER A 294 -10.74 16.36 19.46
C SER A 294 -11.77 16.48 20.57
N TYR A 295 -12.29 17.69 20.76
CA TYR A 295 -13.36 17.99 21.71
C TYR A 295 -14.51 18.64 20.96
N ILE A 296 -15.74 18.25 21.30
CA ILE A 296 -16.96 18.89 20.81
C ILE A 296 -17.36 19.95 21.83
N GLU A 297 -17.59 21.18 21.37
CA GLU A 297 -17.79 22.35 22.24
C GLU A 297 -18.86 22.12 23.29
N GLY A 298 -20.06 21.68 22.91
CA GLY A 298 -21.16 21.46 23.85
C GLY A 298 -20.84 20.38 24.88
N PHE A 299 -20.19 19.31 24.45
CA PHE A 299 -19.88 18.13 25.28
C PHE A 299 -18.68 18.35 26.20
N TYR A 300 -17.84 19.36 25.96
CA TYR A 300 -16.63 19.60 26.74
C TYR A 300 -16.92 20.36 28.04
N ASN A 301 -16.52 19.78 29.16
CA ASN A 301 -16.62 20.36 30.49
C ASN A 301 -15.27 20.92 30.95
N ILE A 302 -15.22 22.24 31.15
CA ILE A 302 -14.01 22.97 31.53
C ILE A 302 -13.52 22.67 32.94
N GLN A 303 -14.40 22.26 33.87
CA GLN A 303 -14.06 22.12 35.28
C GLN A 303 -13.20 20.88 35.52
N ASN A 304 -13.51 19.79 34.83
CA ASN A 304 -12.78 18.53 34.91
C ASN A 304 -11.90 18.27 33.69
N SER A 305 -11.93 19.14 32.67
CA SER A 305 -11.20 18.97 31.41
C SER A 305 -11.52 17.63 30.72
N THR A 306 -12.79 17.22 30.78
CA THR A 306 -13.30 16.02 30.11
C THR A 306 -14.46 16.38 29.19
N MET A 307 -14.77 15.54 28.21
CA MET A 307 -16.01 15.61 27.46
C MET A 307 -16.94 14.43 27.76
N THR A 308 -18.24 14.61 27.51
CA THR A 308 -19.13 13.46 27.34
C THR A 308 -18.68 12.67 26.11
N ALA A 309 -18.47 11.36 26.27
CA ALA A 309 -18.00 10.51 25.18
C ALA A 309 -19.12 10.28 24.16
N ASP A 310 -18.81 10.37 22.86
CA ASP A 310 -19.81 10.17 21.81
C ASP A 310 -19.19 9.66 20.50
N THR A 311 -20.04 9.19 19.59
CA THR A 311 -19.67 8.67 18.28
C THR A 311 -19.35 9.79 17.32
N VAL A 312 -18.17 9.72 16.71
CA VAL A 312 -17.72 10.61 15.64
C VAL A 312 -17.47 9.80 14.38
N LYS A 313 -17.68 10.41 13.22
CA LYS A 313 -17.28 9.87 11.92
C LYS A 313 -16.11 10.68 11.38
N ILE A 314 -15.05 9.99 10.98
CA ILE A 314 -13.93 10.57 10.24
C ILE A 314 -14.03 10.12 8.78
N ILE A 315 -13.91 11.07 7.86
CA ILE A 315 -13.85 10.82 6.41
C ILE A 315 -12.48 11.24 5.92
N LEU A 316 -11.80 10.34 5.20
CA LEU A 316 -10.58 10.65 4.48
C LEU A 316 -10.94 11.15 3.08
N ARG A 317 -10.43 12.33 2.72
CA ARG A 317 -10.60 12.91 1.39
C ARG A 317 -9.25 13.15 0.73
N LYS A 318 -9.21 13.05 -0.60
CA LYS A 318 -8.01 13.44 -1.38
C LYS A 318 -7.67 14.90 -1.10
N THR A 319 -6.41 15.27 -1.25
CA THR A 319 -5.92 16.67 -1.11
C THR A 319 -6.00 17.48 -2.40
N VAL A 320 -6.55 16.89 -3.48
CA VAL A 320 -6.72 17.53 -4.78
C VAL A 320 -8.22 17.59 -5.12
N SER A 321 -8.68 18.75 -5.58
CA SER A 321 -10.05 18.97 -6.04
C SER A 321 -10.45 17.93 -7.11
N PRO A 322 -11.63 17.28 -7.02
CA PRO A 322 -12.80 17.63 -6.19
C PRO A 322 -12.81 17.01 -4.78
N TYR A 323 -11.64 16.68 -4.21
CA TYR A 323 -11.47 16.16 -2.84
C TYR A 323 -12.35 14.94 -2.58
N SER A 324 -12.37 14.02 -3.54
CA SER A 324 -13.21 12.82 -3.48
C SER A 324 -12.95 12.03 -2.20
N VAL A 325 -14.01 11.46 -1.63
CA VAL A 325 -13.90 10.55 -0.48
C VAL A 325 -13.07 9.34 -0.88
N VAL A 326 -12.16 8.95 0.01
CA VAL A 326 -11.33 7.75 -0.12
C VAL A 326 -11.86 6.66 0.81
N ASP A 327 -12.09 6.99 2.07
CA ASP A 327 -12.55 6.05 3.09
C ASP A 327 -13.29 6.80 4.22
N SER A 328 -14.01 6.08 5.07
CA SER A 328 -14.60 6.65 6.28
C SER A 328 -14.71 5.63 7.40
N ALA A 329 -14.55 6.09 8.64
CA ALA A 329 -14.65 5.26 9.83
C ALA A 329 -15.44 5.98 10.92
N SER A 330 -16.19 5.22 11.70
CA SER A 330 -16.89 5.73 12.89
C SER A 330 -16.33 5.06 14.14
N SER A 331 -16.15 5.83 15.20
CA SER A 331 -15.63 5.39 16.49
C SER A 331 -16.06 6.35 17.58
N ILE A 332 -15.95 5.93 18.83
CA ILE A 332 -16.23 6.78 19.99
C ILE A 332 -14.98 7.63 20.28
N ILE A 333 -15.18 8.93 20.48
CA ILE A 333 -14.20 9.77 21.17
C ILE A 333 -14.50 9.70 22.67
N ASN A 334 -13.51 9.30 23.46
CA ASN A 334 -13.66 9.09 24.90
C ASN A 334 -13.68 10.40 25.69
N SER A 335 -13.80 10.30 27.02
CA SER A 335 -13.86 11.48 27.90
C SER A 335 -12.61 12.36 27.89
N SER A 336 -11.47 11.81 27.44
CA SER A 336 -10.21 12.55 27.27
C SER A 336 -10.10 13.22 25.90
N GLY A 337 -11.14 13.14 25.06
CA GLY A 337 -11.13 13.65 23.70
C GLY A 337 -10.39 12.74 22.72
N GLU A 338 -10.09 11.49 23.08
CA GLU A 338 -9.28 10.58 22.26
C GLU A 338 -10.14 9.53 21.55
N GLY A 339 -9.87 9.33 20.26
CA GLY A 339 -10.53 8.31 19.45
C GLY A 339 -9.56 7.58 18.51
N VAL A 340 -9.88 6.33 18.19
CA VAL A 340 -9.10 5.49 17.28
C VAL A 340 -9.98 5.02 16.14
N PHE A 341 -9.52 5.23 14.90
CA PHE A 341 -10.28 5.01 13.67
C PHE A 341 -9.49 4.11 12.72
N ASN A 342 -10.15 3.10 12.15
CA ASN A 342 -9.53 2.12 11.26
C ASN A 342 -10.05 2.30 9.83
N PHE A 343 -9.11 2.42 8.89
CA PHE A 343 -9.36 2.58 7.46
C PHE A 343 -8.77 1.41 6.68
N TYR A 344 -9.48 1.00 5.64
CA TYR A 344 -9.16 -0.17 4.83
C TYR A 344 -8.74 0.24 3.42
N GLU A 345 -9.20 1.39 2.90
CA GLU A 345 -8.88 1.89 1.56
C GLU A 345 -7.76 2.95 1.54
N ALA A 346 -7.28 3.37 2.71
CA ALA A 346 -6.18 4.30 2.82
C ALA A 346 -4.80 3.65 2.58
N ASN A 347 -3.89 4.42 2.00
CA ASN A 347 -2.50 4.06 1.71
C ASN A 347 -1.50 4.84 2.58
N ASN A 348 -0.33 4.22 2.82
CA ASN A 348 0.80 4.93 3.41
C ASN A 348 1.34 5.99 2.44
N ALA A 349 2.09 6.94 2.98
CA ALA A 349 2.75 8.03 2.24
C ALA A 349 1.82 8.94 1.39
N THR A 350 0.53 8.67 1.37
CA THR A 350 -0.51 9.46 0.69
C THR A 350 -1.13 10.44 1.66
N GLU A 351 -1.27 11.70 1.24
CA GLU A 351 -1.87 12.75 2.07
C GLU A 351 -3.40 12.75 1.93
N TYR A 352 -4.08 12.94 3.06
CA TYR A 352 -5.53 13.02 3.17
C TYR A 352 -5.95 14.21 4.02
N TYR A 353 -7.00 14.91 3.58
CA TYR A 353 -7.76 15.74 4.50
C TYR A 353 -8.58 14.84 5.43
N LEU A 354 -8.57 15.18 6.72
CA LEU A 354 -9.40 14.55 7.74
C LEU A 354 -10.66 15.39 7.91
N VAL A 355 -11.83 14.82 7.66
CA VAL A 355 -13.11 15.48 7.91
C VAL A 355 -13.77 14.86 9.13
N VAL A 356 -13.98 15.66 10.17
CA VAL A 356 -14.68 15.29 11.38
C VAL A 356 -16.15 15.63 11.22
N LYS A 357 -17.01 14.62 11.39
CA LYS A 357 -18.46 14.78 11.50
C LYS A 357 -18.94 14.23 12.84
N HIS A 358 -19.73 15.02 13.54
CA HIS A 358 -20.42 14.63 14.77
C HIS A 358 -21.89 15.03 14.62
N ARG A 359 -22.78 14.43 15.43
CA ARG A 359 -24.23 14.48 15.21
C ARG A 359 -24.84 15.89 15.28
N ASN A 360 -24.17 16.82 15.97
CA ASN A 360 -24.66 18.17 16.22
C ASN A 360 -23.52 19.20 16.27
N SER A 361 -22.45 18.94 15.52
CA SER A 361 -21.32 19.85 15.38
C SER A 361 -21.11 20.20 13.93
N ILE A 362 -20.45 21.35 13.71
CA ILE A 362 -20.05 21.77 12.38
C ILE A 362 -19.06 20.76 11.77
N GLU A 363 -19.23 20.44 10.49
CA GLU A 363 -18.26 19.65 9.74
C GLU A 363 -16.90 20.38 9.76
N THR A 364 -15.85 19.73 10.27
CA THR A 364 -14.53 20.35 10.43
C THR A 364 -13.45 19.58 9.68
N TRP A 365 -12.65 20.28 8.89
CA TRP A 365 -11.56 19.71 8.10
C TRP A 365 -10.21 20.00 8.76
N SER A 366 -9.26 19.06 8.64
CA SER A 366 -7.85 19.33 8.98
C SER A 366 -7.29 20.46 8.13
N THR A 367 -6.40 21.26 8.70
CA THR A 367 -5.80 22.45 8.04
C THR A 367 -5.05 22.10 6.75
N ALA A 368 -4.44 20.91 6.72
CA ALA A 368 -3.66 20.40 5.61
C ALA A 368 -3.85 18.89 5.49
N GLY A 369 -3.34 18.34 4.38
CA GLY A 369 -3.22 16.90 4.19
C GLY A 369 -2.29 16.27 5.22
N THR A 370 -2.68 15.11 5.75
CA THR A 370 -1.86 14.29 6.64
C THR A 370 -1.76 12.87 6.11
N LYS A 371 -0.67 12.16 6.41
CA LYS A 371 -0.39 10.84 5.82
C LYS A 371 -0.16 9.76 6.87
N PHE A 372 -0.55 8.53 6.52
CA PHE A 372 -0.17 7.34 7.30
C PHE A 372 1.31 7.02 7.04
N ASN A 373 2.04 6.75 8.12
CA ASN A 373 3.40 6.23 8.06
C ASN A 373 3.41 4.89 8.82
N ALA A 374 3.88 3.82 8.17
CA ALA A 374 3.85 2.48 8.74
C ALA A 374 2.48 2.10 9.35
N ASN A 375 1.41 2.38 8.59
CA ASN A 375 0.00 2.13 8.93
C ASN A 375 -0.57 2.97 10.08
N LYS A 376 0.14 3.98 10.56
CA LYS A 376 -0.29 4.83 11.69
C LYS A 376 -0.33 6.31 11.31
N MET A 377 -1.29 7.03 11.88
CA MET A 377 -1.41 8.48 11.78
C MET A 377 -1.93 9.02 13.12
N SER A 378 -1.50 10.23 13.51
CA SER A 378 -2.03 10.94 14.67
C SER A 378 -2.38 12.37 14.32
N TYR A 379 -3.51 12.87 14.82
CA TYR A 379 -3.93 14.26 14.63
C TYR A 379 -4.60 14.84 15.87
N ASP A 380 -4.23 16.04 16.29
CA ASP A 380 -4.77 16.69 17.50
C ASP A 380 -5.38 18.05 17.12
N PHE A 381 -6.70 18.14 17.09
CA PHE A 381 -7.44 19.38 16.84
C PHE A 381 -7.41 20.34 18.05
N SER A 382 -7.09 19.85 19.25
CA SER A 382 -7.29 20.59 20.50
C SER A 382 -6.20 21.61 20.83
N ILE A 383 -5.09 21.61 20.10
CA ILE A 383 -3.89 22.40 20.41
C ILE A 383 -3.90 23.83 19.87
N SER A 384 -4.59 24.09 18.75
CA SER A 384 -4.64 25.40 18.10
C SER A 384 -5.82 25.45 17.14
N SER A 385 -6.46 26.61 16.99
CA SER A 385 -7.47 26.80 15.94
C SER A 385 -6.91 26.52 14.55
N ALA A 386 -5.62 26.76 14.33
CA ALA A 386 -4.92 26.49 13.07
C ALA A 386 -4.81 25.00 12.70
N GLN A 387 -5.26 24.07 13.55
CA GLN A 387 -5.42 22.66 13.19
C GLN A 387 -6.67 22.42 12.33
N ALA A 388 -7.66 23.31 12.37
CA ALA A 388 -8.77 23.27 11.42
C ALA A 388 -8.52 24.19 10.23
N PHE A 389 -9.00 23.77 9.06
CA PHE A 389 -9.02 24.63 7.89
C PHE A 389 -9.79 25.93 8.20
N GLY A 390 -9.25 27.07 7.80
CA GLY A 390 -9.84 28.38 8.09
C GLY A 390 -9.81 28.80 9.56
N ASN A 391 -9.05 28.13 10.42
CA ASN A 391 -9.05 28.33 11.88
C ASN A 391 -10.43 28.08 12.53
N ASN A 392 -11.21 27.15 11.97
CA ASN A 392 -12.62 26.94 12.30
C ASN A 392 -12.83 26.12 13.60
N LEU A 393 -12.28 26.59 14.72
CA LEU A 393 -12.45 26.01 16.05
C LEU A 393 -12.68 27.11 17.09
N THR A 394 -13.39 26.78 18.17
CA THR A 394 -13.63 27.68 19.30
C THR A 394 -12.71 27.35 20.48
N LEU A 395 -12.28 28.35 21.23
CA LEU A 395 -11.50 28.13 22.45
C LEU A 395 -12.45 28.02 23.65
N LYS A 396 -12.55 26.83 24.27
CA LYS A 396 -13.31 26.60 25.49
C LYS A 396 -12.35 26.27 26.63
N GLY A 397 -12.14 27.23 27.54
CA GLY A 397 -11.11 27.12 28.57
C GLY A 397 -9.70 27.15 27.97
N ASN A 398 -9.00 26.01 28.00
CA ASN A 398 -7.65 25.85 27.44
C ASN A 398 -7.59 24.86 26.25
N LYS A 399 -8.74 24.44 25.73
CA LYS A 399 -8.83 23.50 24.60
C LYS A 399 -9.58 24.12 23.43
N TYR A 400 -9.06 23.89 22.24
CA TYR A 400 -9.81 24.16 21.01
C TYR A 400 -10.82 23.03 20.78
N CYS A 401 -12.06 23.42 20.52
CA CYS A 401 -13.20 22.52 20.33
C CYS A 401 -13.85 22.80 18.97
N ILE A 402 -14.51 21.78 18.42
CA ILE A 402 -15.36 21.92 17.24
C ILE A 402 -16.67 22.57 17.68
N TYR A 403 -17.09 23.62 16.97
CA TYR A 403 -18.34 24.34 17.24
C TYR A 403 -19.54 23.39 17.20
N SER A 404 -20.41 23.51 18.20
CA SER A 404 -21.65 22.72 18.30
C SER A 404 -22.87 23.56 17.92
N GLY A 405 -23.94 22.92 17.46
CA GLY A 405 -25.19 23.59 17.08
C GLY A 405 -25.63 23.41 15.64
N ASP A 406 -24.83 22.76 14.77
CA ASP A 406 -25.27 22.34 13.43
C ASP A 406 -26.09 21.05 13.56
N VAL A 407 -27.35 21.17 14.00
CA VAL A 407 -28.22 20.04 14.32
C VAL A 407 -28.89 19.48 13.06
N ASN A 408 -29.10 20.31 12.03
CA ASN A 408 -29.67 19.88 10.76
C ASN A 408 -28.61 19.32 9.77
N GLN A 409 -27.31 19.47 10.08
CA GLN A 409 -26.16 18.98 9.31
C GLN A 409 -26.03 19.60 7.91
N ASP A 410 -26.45 20.86 7.75
CA ASP A 410 -26.39 21.62 6.50
C ASP A 410 -25.08 22.41 6.31
N ARG A 411 -24.20 22.37 7.32
CA ARG A 411 -22.88 23.02 7.39
C ARG A 411 -22.90 24.51 7.71
N ILE A 412 -24.01 25.01 8.20
CA ILE A 412 -24.19 26.34 8.74
C ILE A 412 -24.81 26.16 10.13
N ILE A 413 -24.52 27.06 11.07
CA ILE A 413 -25.27 27.15 12.32
C ILE A 413 -26.11 28.41 12.22
N ASP A 414 -27.41 28.25 12.05
CA ASP A 414 -28.32 29.38 11.86
C ASP A 414 -29.68 29.26 12.58
N ALA A 415 -30.63 30.10 12.17
CA ALA A 415 -31.95 30.16 12.77
C ALA A 415 -32.76 28.87 12.59
N GLU A 416 -32.48 28.05 11.57
CA GLU A 416 -33.11 26.75 11.40
C GLU A 416 -32.66 25.78 12.49
N ASP A 417 -31.35 25.73 12.80
CA ASP A 417 -30.82 24.94 13.92
C ASP A 417 -31.38 25.40 15.25
N LEU A 418 -31.38 26.72 15.48
CA LEU A 418 -31.91 27.31 16.70
C LEU A 418 -33.39 26.97 16.87
N SER A 419 -34.18 27.02 15.79
CA SER A 419 -35.60 26.66 15.85
C SER A 419 -35.81 25.18 16.19
N ILE A 420 -34.97 24.28 15.69
CA ILE A 420 -35.04 22.84 16.02
C ILE A 420 -34.77 22.64 17.51
N THR A 421 -33.67 23.21 18.01
CA THR A 421 -33.30 23.12 19.42
C THR A 421 -34.36 23.75 20.33
N ASP A 422 -34.97 24.87 19.94
CA ASP A 422 -35.98 25.59 20.74
C ASP A 422 -37.29 24.79 20.85
N ASN A 423 -37.74 24.23 19.73
CA ASN A 423 -38.93 23.38 19.71
C ASN A 423 -38.75 22.13 20.59
N ASP A 424 -37.56 21.51 20.55
CA ASP A 424 -37.25 20.32 21.34
C ASP A 424 -37.07 20.65 22.83
N ALA A 425 -36.49 21.83 23.15
CA ALA A 425 -36.41 22.34 24.52
C ALA A 425 -37.79 22.64 25.11
N PHE A 426 -38.71 23.21 24.32
CA PHE A 426 -40.08 23.51 24.75
C PHE A 426 -40.84 22.27 25.22
N ILE A 427 -40.60 21.12 24.58
CA ILE A 427 -41.21 19.84 24.95
C ILE A 427 -40.38 19.03 25.96
N ASN A 428 -39.24 19.55 26.43
CA ASN A 428 -38.27 18.85 27.28
C ASN A 428 -37.88 17.49 26.68
N LEU A 429 -37.55 17.48 25.39
CA LEU A 429 -37.11 16.27 24.71
C LEU A 429 -35.87 15.71 25.44
N SER A 430 -35.79 14.39 25.57
CA SER A 430 -34.71 13.74 26.30
C SER A 430 -34.25 12.45 25.60
N GLY A 431 -33.04 12.03 25.95
CA GLY A 431 -32.36 10.88 25.37
C GLY A 431 -31.35 11.27 24.30
N TYR A 432 -30.97 10.29 23.47
CA TYR A 432 -29.96 10.47 22.42
C TYR A 432 -30.58 11.13 21.19
N VAL A 433 -30.69 12.45 21.20
CA VAL A 433 -31.28 13.26 20.13
C VAL A 433 -30.26 14.28 19.58
N ILE A 434 -30.43 14.72 18.33
CA ILE A 434 -29.49 15.65 17.67
C ILE A 434 -29.46 17.02 18.34
N SER A 435 -30.60 17.48 18.85
CA SER A 435 -30.79 18.76 19.55
C SER A 435 -30.25 18.77 20.99
N ASP A 436 -29.80 17.63 21.52
CA ASP A 436 -29.01 17.56 22.76
C ASP A 436 -27.55 17.91 22.43
N VAL A 437 -27.31 19.21 22.28
CA VAL A 437 -26.07 19.86 21.85
C VAL A 437 -24.99 19.75 22.93
N ASN A 438 -25.36 19.73 24.20
CA ASN A 438 -24.45 19.66 25.33
C ASN A 438 -24.15 18.21 25.80
N GLY A 439 -24.99 17.24 25.42
CA GLY A 439 -24.79 15.82 25.69
C GLY A 439 -25.21 15.38 27.10
N ASP A 440 -26.08 16.10 27.79
CA ASP A 440 -26.57 15.76 29.14
C ASP A 440 -27.84 14.87 29.12
N ASN A 441 -28.34 14.53 27.93
CA ASN A 441 -29.56 13.77 27.62
C ASN A 441 -30.88 14.53 27.83
N THR A 442 -30.85 15.85 27.99
CA THR A 442 -32.04 16.69 28.08
C THR A 442 -31.86 17.93 27.21
N VAL A 443 -32.79 18.18 26.30
CA VAL A 443 -32.77 19.41 25.50
C VAL A 443 -33.38 20.53 26.34
N ASP A 444 -32.57 21.52 26.71
CA ASP A 444 -33.01 22.64 27.53
C ASP A 444 -32.31 23.98 27.17
N ALA A 445 -32.36 24.95 28.09
CA ALA A 445 -31.75 26.26 27.90
C ALA A 445 -30.21 26.20 27.71
N GLY A 446 -29.55 25.14 28.16
CA GLY A 446 -28.13 24.88 27.95
C GLY A 446 -27.79 24.64 26.48
N ASP A 447 -28.58 23.80 25.79
CA ASP A 447 -28.43 23.52 24.36
C ASP A 447 -28.75 24.73 23.50
N LEU A 448 -29.84 25.43 23.87
CA LEU A 448 -30.27 26.67 23.23
C LEU A 448 -29.18 27.73 23.28
N SER A 449 -28.56 27.92 24.45
CA SER A 449 -27.49 28.91 24.63
C SER A 449 -26.31 28.64 23.69
N ILE A 450 -25.91 27.38 23.51
CA ILE A 450 -24.81 27.04 22.59
C ILE A 450 -25.22 27.33 21.14
N THR A 451 -26.40 26.86 20.74
CA THR A 451 -26.90 27.03 19.37
C THR A 451 -27.10 28.50 19.01
N ASP A 452 -27.68 29.30 19.91
CA ASP A 452 -27.94 30.73 19.74
C ASP A 452 -26.63 31.53 19.64
N ASN A 453 -25.65 31.27 20.51
CA ASN A 453 -24.36 31.94 20.45
C ASN A 453 -23.64 31.67 19.12
N ASN A 454 -23.65 30.43 18.64
CA ASN A 454 -23.00 30.07 17.39
C ASN A 454 -23.78 30.52 16.14
N THR A 455 -25.11 30.60 16.24
CA THR A 455 -25.97 31.25 15.25
C THR A 455 -25.63 32.72 15.10
N TYR A 456 -25.51 33.45 16.22
CA TYR A 456 -25.13 34.86 16.24
C TYR A 456 -23.75 35.09 15.62
N MET A 457 -22.82 34.16 15.83
CA MET A 457 -21.47 34.19 15.23
C MET A 457 -21.45 33.78 13.76
N SER A 458 -22.57 33.32 13.19
CA SER A 458 -22.69 32.82 11.81
C SER A 458 -21.65 31.76 11.49
N VAL A 459 -21.50 30.78 12.40
CA VAL A 459 -20.52 29.70 12.24
C VAL A 459 -20.90 28.85 11.02
N VAL A 460 -19.92 28.58 10.16
CA VAL A 460 -20.09 27.74 8.96
C VAL A 460 -18.92 26.77 8.84
N SER A 461 -19.12 25.66 8.12
CA SER A 461 -18.02 24.78 7.76
C SER A 461 -17.10 25.48 6.76
N ILE A 462 -15.79 25.44 7.02
CA ILE A 462 -14.76 25.98 6.12
C ILE A 462 -13.87 24.82 5.66
N TYR A 463 -13.71 24.69 4.35
CA TYR A 463 -12.94 23.61 3.72
C TYR A 463 -12.25 24.12 2.43
N PRO A 464 -11.24 23.37 1.91
CA PRO A 464 -10.41 23.76 0.77
C PRO A 464 -11.15 23.99 -0.56
#